data_AF-A0A2A4J8D9-F1
#
_entry.id   AF-A0A2A4J8D9-F1
#
_cell.length_a   1.000
_cell.length_b   1.000
_cell.length_c   1.000
_cell.angle_alpha   90.00
_cell.angle_beta   90.00
_cell.angle_gamma   90.00
#
_symmetry.space_group_name_H-M   'P 1'
#
loop_
_entity.id
_entity.type
_entity.pdbx_description
1 polymer ?
#
loop_
_entity_poly.entity_id
_entity_poly.type
_entity_poly.pdbx_seq_one_letter_code
_entity_poly.pdbx_strand_id
1 'polypeptide(L)' 'MQRMMSAMANNQTNSSQPPEQRYSQQLEQLTAMGFLNREANLQALIATFGDVNAAVERLLALGQLSMS' A
#
# COMPACT_ATOMS: atom_id res chain seq x y z
N MET A 1 -40.66 -13.24 13.44
CA MET A 1 -39.71 -12.82 12.38
C MET A 1 -38.99 -11.53 12.78
N GLN A 2 -37.99 -11.60 13.68
CA GLN A 2 -37.29 -10.40 14.23
C GLN A 2 -35.78 -10.62 14.48
N ARG A 3 -35.20 -11.74 14.04
CA ARG A 3 -33.79 -12.10 14.33
C ARG A 3 -32.89 -12.26 13.09
N MET A 4 -33.41 -12.00 11.90
CA MET A 4 -32.62 -12.08 10.65
C MET A 4 -32.10 -10.73 10.14
N MET A 5 -32.36 -9.60 10.83
CA MET A 5 -31.87 -8.27 10.39
C MET A 5 -30.53 -7.85 11.02
N SER A 6 -29.96 -8.63 11.97
CA SER A 6 -28.69 -8.28 12.63
C SER A 6 -27.46 -9.02 12.08
N ALA A 7 -27.62 -9.92 11.10
CA ALA A 7 -26.51 -10.65 10.50
C ALA A 7 -25.90 -9.97 9.26
N MET A 8 -26.49 -8.87 8.77
CA MET A 8 -26.05 -8.18 7.55
C MET A 8 -25.35 -6.84 7.80
N ALA A 9 -25.13 -6.47 9.07
CA ALA A 9 -24.45 -5.21 9.43
C ALA A 9 -22.92 -5.36 9.64
N ASN A 10 -22.38 -6.59 9.61
CA ASN A 10 -20.96 -6.85 9.91
C ASN A 10 -20.12 -7.20 8.68
N ASN A 11 -20.63 -6.96 7.47
CA ASN A 11 -19.95 -7.27 6.20
C ASN A 11 -19.81 -6.03 5.29
N GLN A 12 -19.61 -4.84 5.86
CA GLN A 12 -19.48 -3.59 5.10
C GLN A 12 -18.19 -2.80 5.35
N THR A 13 -17.20 -3.36 6.05
CA THR A 13 -15.94 -2.65 6.38
C THR A 13 -14.77 -2.94 5.44
N ASN A 14 -14.94 -3.78 4.41
CA ASN A 14 -13.80 -4.26 3.60
C ASN A 14 -13.58 -3.55 2.25
N SER A 15 -14.35 -2.51 1.92
CA SER A 15 -14.27 -1.88 0.58
C SER A 15 -13.47 -0.58 0.52
N SER A 16 -12.86 -0.14 1.64
CA SER A 16 -12.10 1.12 1.67
C SER A 16 -10.90 1.06 2.61
N GLN A 17 -10.17 -0.05 2.58
CA GLN A 17 -8.85 -0.06 3.21
C GLN A 17 -7.95 0.92 2.43
N PRO A 18 -7.38 1.94 3.08
CA PRO A 18 -6.50 2.91 2.42
C PRO A 18 -5.36 2.16 1.72
N PRO A 19 -4.88 2.67 0.57
CA PRO A 19 -3.81 2.03 -0.20
C PRO A 19 -2.55 1.81 0.65
N GLU A 20 -2.31 2.66 1.65
CA GLU A 20 -1.22 2.50 2.62
C GLU A 20 -1.31 1.20 3.43
N GLN A 21 -2.52 0.82 3.87
CA GLN A 21 -2.73 -0.46 4.57
C GLN A 21 -2.69 -1.65 3.60
N ARG A 22 -3.22 -1.47 2.39
CA ARG A 22 -3.17 -2.49 1.32
C ARG A 22 -1.73 -2.81 0.93
N TYR A 23 -0.88 -1.78 0.90
CA TYR A 23 0.50 -1.87 0.47
C TYR A 23 1.51 -1.91 1.62
N SER A 24 1.07 -2.15 2.86
CA SER A 24 1.93 -2.11 4.04
C SER A 24 3.16 -3.03 3.92
N GLN A 25 2.98 -4.23 3.37
CA GLN A 25 4.06 -5.21 3.15
C GLN A 25 5.07 -4.69 2.12
N GLN A 26 4.60 -4.06 1.04
CA GLN A 26 5.43 -3.52 -0.03
C GLN A 26 6.19 -2.27 0.43
N LEU A 27 5.55 -1.41 1.22
CA LEU A 27 6.19 -0.25 1.84
C LEU A 27 7.33 -0.68 2.77
N GLU A 28 7.14 -1.75 3.53
CA GLU A 28 8.17 -2.30 4.42
C GLU A 28 9.36 -2.87 3.63
N GLN A 29 9.10 -3.59 2.53
CA GLN A 29 10.15 -4.06 1.60
C GLN A 29 10.95 -2.91 0.98
N LEU A 30 10.26 -1.87 0.49
CA LEU A 30 10.90 -0.67 -0.05
C LEU A 30 11.76 0.03 1.01
N THR A 31 11.25 0.14 2.24
CA THR A 31 11.98 0.70 3.38
C THR A 31 13.22 -0.13 3.70
N ALA A 32 13.13 -1.46 3.69
CA ALA A 32 14.25 -2.37 3.92
C ALA A 32 15.33 -2.27 2.82
N MET A 33 14.96 -1.87 1.59
CA MET A 33 15.92 -1.60 0.51
C MET A 33 16.58 -0.21 0.59
N GLY A 34 16.13 0.67 1.49
CA GLY A 34 16.66 2.04 1.65
C GLY A 34 15.76 3.14 1.10
N PHE A 35 14.55 2.81 0.63
CA PHE A 35 13.55 3.82 0.28
C PHE A 35 12.73 4.20 1.51
N LEU A 36 13.24 5.16 2.29
CA LEU A 36 12.61 5.58 3.55
C LEU A 36 11.38 6.48 3.34
N ASN A 37 11.22 7.04 2.14
CA ASN A 37 10.10 7.93 1.82
C ASN A 37 8.83 7.13 1.53
N ARG A 38 7.96 6.99 2.54
CA ARG A 38 6.69 6.24 2.40
C ARG A 38 5.74 6.85 1.39
N GLU A 39 5.68 8.18 1.26
CA GLU A 39 4.79 8.84 0.29
C GLU A 39 5.22 8.53 -1.14
N ALA A 40 6.52 8.61 -1.41
CA ALA A 40 7.12 8.20 -2.66
C ALA A 40 6.85 6.72 -2.98
N ASN A 41 7.10 5.85 -2.00
CA ASN A 41 6.87 4.42 -2.13
C ASN A 41 5.39 4.12 -2.43
N LEU A 42 4.48 4.79 -1.73
CA LEU A 42 3.05 4.65 -1.94
C LEU A 42 2.64 5.13 -3.34
N GLN A 43 3.13 6.30 -3.79
CA GLN A 43 2.85 6.79 -5.13
C GLN A 43 3.40 5.85 -6.21
N ALA A 44 4.60 5.30 -6.01
CA ALA A 44 5.19 4.33 -6.90
C ALA A 44 4.33 3.06 -6.97
N LEU A 45 3.90 2.53 -5.82
CA LEU A 45 3.04 1.34 -5.74
C LEU A 45 1.63 1.59 -6.32
N ILE A 46 1.05 2.78 -6.14
CA ILE A 46 -0.22 3.13 -6.79
C ILE A 46 -0.04 3.21 -8.31
N ALA A 47 1.05 3.84 -8.77
CA ALA A 47 1.35 3.96 -10.20
C ALA A 47 1.61 2.59 -10.87
N THR A 48 2.12 1.62 -10.12
CA THR A 48 2.44 0.27 -10.59
C THR A 48 1.40 -0.77 -10.21
N PHE A 49 0.24 -0.34 -9.70
CA PHE A 49 -0.86 -1.21 -9.26
C PHE A 49 -0.46 -2.26 -8.19
N GLY A 50 0.55 -1.94 -7.38
CA GLY A 50 1.06 -2.80 -6.30
C GLY A 50 2.28 -3.62 -6.67
N ASP A 51 2.86 -3.41 -7.86
CA ASP A 51 4.10 -4.08 -8.25
C ASP A 51 5.33 -3.42 -7.61
N VAL A 52 6.03 -4.17 -6.77
CA VAL A 52 7.21 -3.70 -6.03
C VAL A 52 8.39 -3.47 -6.96
N ASN A 53 8.62 -4.33 -7.96
CA ASN A 53 9.78 -4.20 -8.85
C ASN A 53 9.65 -2.95 -9.71
N ALA A 54 8.49 -2.74 -10.33
CA ALA A 54 8.22 -1.54 -11.10
C ALA A 54 8.25 -0.27 -10.22
N ALA A 55 7.82 -0.39 -8.95
CA ALA A 55 7.88 0.73 -8.01
C ALA A 55 9.34 1.09 -7.69
N VAL A 56 10.20 0.09 -7.48
CA VAL A 56 11.65 0.26 -7.27
C VAL A 56 12.29 0.94 -8.48
N GLU A 57 12.04 0.47 -9.70
CA GLU A 57 12.59 1.09 -10.91
C GLU A 57 12.20 2.57 -11.01
N ARG A 58 10.95 2.90 -10.66
CA ARG A 58 10.47 4.28 -10.63
C ARG A 58 11.14 5.11 -9.53
N LEU A 59 11.29 4.58 -8.33
CA LEU A 59 11.95 5.27 -7.21
C LEU A 59 13.44 5.50 -7.48
N LEU A 60 14.11 4.56 -8.15
CA LEU A 60 15.48 4.70 -8.62
C LEU A 60 15.58 5.78 -9.71
N ALA A 61 14.65 5.81 -10.66
CA ALA A 61 14.59 6.85 -11.69
C ALA A 61 14.36 8.26 -11.09
N LEU A 62 13.64 8.34 -9.97
CA LEU A 62 13.42 9.57 -9.20
C LEU A 62 14.60 9.92 -8.28
N GLY A 63 15.60 9.04 -8.13
CA GLY A 63 16.75 9.24 -7.25
C GLY A 63 16.38 9.27 -5.77
N GLN A 64 15.28 8.63 -5.36
CA GLN A 64 14.77 8.69 -3.99
C GLN A 64 15.40 7.68 -3.03
N LEU A 65 16.41 6.94 -3.49
CA LEU A 65 17.21 6.09 -2.63
C LEU A 65 17.94 6.97 -1.61
N SER A 66 17.47 6.92 -0.36
CA SER A 66 18.09 7.66 0.73
C SER A 66 19.31 6.86 1.18
N MET A 67 20.46 7.13 0.55
CA MET A 67 21.75 6.65 1.03
C MET A 67 22.04 7.35 2.37
N SER A 68 21.64 6.73 3.47
CA SER A 68 22.08 7.12 4.82
C SER A 68 23.58 6.96 4.99
#